data_AF-A0A7Y8UNH9-F1
#
_entry.id   AF-A0A7Y8UNH9-F1
#
_cell.length_a   1.000
_cell.length_b   1.000
_cell.length_c   1.000
_cell.angle_alpha   90.00
_cell.angle_beta   90.00
_cell.angle_gamma   90.00
#
_symmetry.space_group_name_H-M   'P 1'
#
loop_
_entity.id
_entity.type
_entity.pdbx_description
1 polymer ?
#
loop_
_entity_poly.entity_id
_entity_poly.type
_entity_poly.pdbx_seq_one_letter_code
_entity_poly.pdbx_strand_id
1 'polypeptide(L)'
;MKRCFLHGHGACEGKISSEHYISRTVLDAIGGGGAVHVGGLLWQPPDTFQSIGINALVAKVLCEKHNAGLSQLDKAAGRLFRAIDGVDKRPEATHPLTQVDGNLIERWFLKLYCGLAAAKSSDTAIPDTLLRLLTGERWPEGWGLYVPFPAAPLTLATEFYYEALNAPTGEIKGIKLRVAGVHFNLLLGRPDNPTAWGLHRPRGLIFNNGSYEKRIELLWPVVNDRAVIYTRTGQSSDRPPQWSGWRETCA
;
A
#
# COMPACT_ATOMS: atom_id res chain seq x y z
N MET A 1 -24.51 2.31 13.24
CA MET A 1 -24.07 3.32 12.25
C MET A 1 -23.80 2.63 10.91
N LYS A 2 -24.77 2.59 9.99
CA LYS A 2 -24.72 1.74 8.78
C LYS A 2 -23.66 2.13 7.72
N ARG A 3 -23.09 3.35 7.80
CA ARG A 3 -22.08 3.85 6.83
C ARG A 3 -20.63 3.49 7.19
N CYS A 4 -20.38 2.99 8.40
CA CYS A 4 -19.07 2.49 8.76
C CYS A 4 -18.90 1.10 8.14
N PHE A 5 -17.85 0.87 7.33
CA PHE A 5 -17.63 -0.47 6.78
C PHE A 5 -17.26 -1.52 7.84
N LEU A 6 -16.87 -1.09 9.05
CA LEU A 6 -16.67 -1.95 10.22
C LEU A 6 -17.92 -2.09 11.09
N HIS A 7 -19.09 -1.68 10.61
CA HIS A 7 -20.33 -1.92 11.33
C HIS A 7 -20.56 -3.43 11.51
N GLY A 8 -20.75 -3.87 12.77
CA GLY A 8 -20.85 -5.28 13.13
C GLY A 8 -19.57 -5.87 13.71
N HIS A 9 -18.41 -5.22 13.51
CA HIS A 9 -17.12 -5.65 14.07
C HIS A 9 -16.69 -4.71 15.19
N GLY A 10 -17.28 -4.92 16.37
CA GLY A 10 -17.13 -4.06 17.55
C GLY A 10 -18.14 -2.91 17.60
N ALA A 11 -18.01 -2.06 18.62
CA ALA A 11 -18.94 -0.96 18.84
C ALA A 11 -18.60 0.27 18.01
N CYS A 12 -19.50 0.66 17.09
CA CYS A 12 -19.45 1.97 16.45
C CYS A 12 -19.77 3.08 17.46
N GLU A 13 -19.04 4.19 17.42
CA GLU A 13 -19.25 5.33 18.31
C GLU A 13 -18.76 6.62 17.64
N GLY A 14 -19.36 7.75 18.04
CA GLY A 14 -19.10 9.06 17.43
C GLY A 14 -19.75 9.23 16.07
N LYS A 15 -19.33 10.27 15.35
CA LYS A 15 -19.81 10.59 14.01
C LYS A 15 -19.12 9.74 12.95
N ILE A 16 -19.63 9.76 11.73
CA ILE A 16 -18.88 9.26 10.57
C ILE A 16 -17.74 10.26 10.28
N SER A 17 -16.50 9.78 10.25
CA SER A 17 -15.33 10.59 9.94
C SER A 17 -15.15 10.72 8.43
N SER A 18 -14.70 11.89 7.96
CA SER A 18 -14.15 12.05 6.61
C SER A 18 -12.73 11.52 6.60
N GLU A 19 -12.56 10.24 6.28
CA GLU A 19 -11.27 9.56 6.29
C GLU A 19 -10.68 9.55 4.87
N HIS A 20 -9.36 9.73 4.77
CA HIS A 20 -8.71 9.51 3.48
C HIS A 20 -8.60 8.01 3.20
N TYR A 21 -9.20 7.53 2.11
CA TYR A 21 -9.17 6.10 1.79
C TYR A 21 -7.76 5.63 1.38
N ILE A 22 -6.90 6.55 0.97
CA ILE A 22 -5.44 6.41 1.01
C ILE A 22 -4.95 7.29 2.16
N SER A 23 -4.33 6.72 3.19
CA SER A 23 -4.01 7.46 4.42
C SER A 23 -3.28 8.78 4.16
N ARG A 24 -3.75 9.86 4.80
CA ARG A 24 -3.14 11.20 4.65
C ARG A 24 -1.65 11.21 4.93
N THR A 25 -1.19 10.46 5.93
CA THR A 25 0.23 10.31 6.27
C THR A 25 1.08 9.74 5.15
N VAL A 26 0.49 8.90 4.28
CA VAL A 26 1.13 8.32 3.09
C VAL A 26 1.08 9.30 1.93
N LEU A 27 -0.08 9.92 1.71
CA LEU A 27 -0.26 10.97 0.69
C LEU A 27 0.70 12.15 0.92
N ASP A 28 0.84 12.61 2.16
CA ASP A 28 1.78 13.67 2.53
C ASP A 28 3.23 13.24 2.33
N ALA A 29 3.55 11.96 2.60
CA ALA A 29 4.90 11.42 2.43
C ALA A 29 5.33 11.43 0.95
N ILE A 30 4.44 11.07 0.03
CA ILE A 30 4.78 10.99 -1.39
C ILE A 30 4.53 12.32 -2.13
N GLY A 31 3.46 13.04 -1.80
CA GLY A 31 3.01 14.25 -2.50
C GLY A 31 3.42 15.58 -1.87
N GLY A 32 4.13 15.55 -0.74
CA GLY A 32 4.59 16.77 -0.06
C GLY A 32 3.47 17.68 0.45
N GLY A 33 2.26 17.13 0.68
CA GLY A 33 1.12 17.85 1.23
C GLY A 33 0.23 18.59 0.22
N GLY A 34 0.55 18.54 -1.08
CA GLY A 34 -0.23 19.19 -2.14
C GLY A 34 -1.13 18.24 -2.92
N ALA A 35 -0.55 17.60 -3.93
CA ALA A 35 -1.23 16.67 -4.84
C ALA A 35 -0.36 15.43 -5.09
N VAL A 36 -1.00 14.35 -5.50
CA VAL A 36 -0.36 13.07 -5.83
C VAL A 36 -0.84 12.60 -7.19
N HIS A 37 0.03 11.94 -7.95
CA HIS A 37 -0.39 11.27 -9.19
C HIS A 37 -1.01 9.92 -8.83
N VAL A 38 -2.31 9.78 -9.09
CA VAL A 38 -3.05 8.57 -8.75
C VAL A 38 -3.53 7.90 -10.02
N GLY A 39 -3.41 6.59 -10.10
CA GLY A 39 -3.96 5.77 -11.18
C GLY A 39 -4.68 4.52 -10.68
N GLY A 40 -5.54 3.97 -11.54
CA GLY A 40 -6.22 2.69 -11.31
C GLY A 40 -7.47 2.75 -10.42
N LEU A 41 -7.97 3.95 -10.11
CA LEU A 41 -9.26 4.10 -9.42
C LEU A 41 -10.44 3.94 -10.40
N LEU A 42 -11.54 3.36 -9.94
CA LEU A 42 -12.70 3.00 -10.78
C LEU A 42 -13.30 4.18 -11.56
N TRP A 43 -13.24 5.38 -11.00
CA TRP A 43 -13.78 6.59 -11.61
C TRP A 43 -12.81 7.27 -12.59
N GLN A 44 -11.57 6.80 -12.67
CA GLN A 44 -10.58 7.30 -13.63
C GLN A 44 -10.72 6.57 -14.97
N PRO A 45 -10.38 7.21 -16.10
CA PRO A 45 -10.18 6.49 -17.34
C PRO A 45 -9.14 5.37 -17.14
N PRO A 46 -9.37 4.17 -17.68
CA PRO A 46 -8.40 3.09 -17.60
C PRO A 46 -7.02 3.56 -18.06
N ASP A 47 -5.97 3.05 -17.39
CA ASP A 47 -4.58 3.26 -17.80
C ASP A 47 -4.11 4.72 -17.79
N THR A 48 -4.78 5.58 -17.01
CA THR A 48 -4.39 6.97 -16.82
C THR A 48 -3.94 7.27 -15.40
N PHE A 49 -3.12 8.30 -15.28
CA PHE A 49 -2.78 8.93 -14.01
C PHE A 49 -3.34 10.35 -14.00
N GLN A 50 -3.86 10.76 -12.85
CA GLN A 50 -4.35 12.12 -12.64
C GLN A 50 -3.68 12.72 -11.41
N SER A 51 -3.33 14.01 -11.49
CA SER A 51 -2.89 14.75 -10.32
C SER A 51 -4.12 15.11 -9.48
N ILE A 52 -4.21 14.51 -8.29
CA ILE A 52 -5.34 14.69 -7.38
C ILE A 52 -4.83 15.41 -6.13
N GLY A 53 -5.50 16.49 -5.75
CA GLY A 53 -5.25 17.14 -4.47
C GLY A 53 -5.58 16.22 -3.29
N ILE A 54 -4.72 16.17 -2.28
CA ILE A 54 -4.85 15.23 -1.15
C ILE A 54 -6.24 15.29 -0.51
N ASN A 55 -6.80 16.49 -0.34
CA ASN A 55 -8.11 16.70 0.27
C ASN A 55 -9.29 16.14 -0.54
N ALA A 56 -9.09 15.80 -1.82
CA ALA A 56 -10.11 15.16 -2.64
C ALA A 56 -10.16 13.63 -2.44
N LEU A 57 -9.13 13.03 -1.83
CA LEU A 57 -9.03 11.59 -1.60
C LEU A 57 -9.68 11.17 -0.26
N VAL A 58 -10.87 11.70 0.03
CA VAL A 58 -11.62 11.47 1.27
C VAL A 58 -12.95 10.77 1.04
N ALA A 59 -13.36 9.95 1.99
CA ALA A 59 -14.68 9.33 2.01
C ALA A 59 -15.21 9.17 3.44
N LYS A 60 -16.55 9.17 3.59
CA LYS A 60 -17.24 8.99 4.87
C LYS A 60 -17.53 7.51 5.14
N VAL A 61 -16.47 6.74 5.40
CA VAL A 61 -16.50 5.26 5.40
C VAL A 61 -16.21 4.60 6.76
N LEU A 62 -15.81 5.38 7.78
CA LEU A 62 -15.52 4.90 9.14
C LEU A 62 -16.17 5.79 10.22
N CYS A 63 -16.48 5.23 11.39
CA CYS A 63 -16.75 6.03 12.60
C CYS A 63 -15.49 6.73 13.08
N GLU A 64 -15.63 7.79 13.86
CA GLU A 64 -14.55 8.33 14.71
C GLU A 64 -13.86 7.24 15.55
N LYS A 65 -14.62 6.38 16.25
CA LYS A 65 -14.02 5.31 17.07
C LYS A 65 -13.22 4.27 16.28
N HIS A 66 -13.81 3.73 15.21
CA HIS A 66 -13.12 2.75 14.36
C HIS A 66 -11.93 3.39 13.65
N ASN A 67 -12.06 4.63 13.18
CA ASN A 67 -10.95 5.35 12.55
C ASN A 67 -9.80 5.57 13.54
N ALA A 68 -10.10 6.02 14.76
CA ALA A 68 -9.12 6.17 15.82
C ALA A 68 -8.42 4.84 16.16
N GLY A 69 -9.19 3.74 16.25
CA GLY A 69 -8.66 2.40 16.50
C GLY A 69 -7.72 1.88 15.39
N LEU A 70 -7.92 2.30 14.14
CA LEU A 70 -7.05 1.94 13.02
C LEU A 70 -5.88 2.91 12.80
N SER A 71 -5.82 4.04 13.52
CA SER A 71 -4.82 5.10 13.29
C SER A 71 -3.36 4.64 13.43
N GLN A 72 -3.10 3.58 14.20
CA GLN A 72 -1.76 2.99 14.31
C GLN A 72 -1.27 2.41 12.97
N LEU A 73 -2.18 1.89 12.14
CA LEU A 73 -1.86 1.39 10.80
C LEU A 73 -1.36 2.54 9.92
N ASP A 74 -2.03 3.69 9.98
CA ASP A 74 -1.65 4.89 9.21
C ASP A 74 -0.31 5.47 9.65
N LYS A 75 0.00 5.40 10.94
CA LYS A 75 1.30 5.82 11.49
C LYS A 75 2.43 4.91 10.98
N ALA A 76 2.22 3.60 11.00
CA ALA A 76 3.19 2.62 10.50
C ALA A 76 3.44 2.81 9.00
N ALA A 77 2.38 2.90 8.20
CA ALA A 77 2.49 3.14 6.77
C ALA A 77 3.16 4.49 6.44
N GLY A 78 2.78 5.55 7.15
CA GLY A 78 3.46 6.85 7.00
C GLY A 78 4.96 6.77 7.29
N ARG A 79 5.38 5.99 8.30
CA ARG A 79 6.81 5.77 8.60
C ARG A 79 7.51 5.03 7.46
N LEU A 80 6.90 3.96 6.93
CA LEU A 80 7.41 3.20 5.80
C LEU A 80 7.60 4.09 4.56
N PHE A 81 6.55 4.78 4.12
CA PHE A 81 6.61 5.55 2.87
C PHE A 81 7.44 6.83 2.98
N ARG A 82 7.55 7.46 4.17
CA ARG A 82 8.53 8.53 4.38
C ARG A 82 9.97 8.03 4.28
N ALA A 83 10.24 6.82 4.76
CA ALA A 83 11.57 6.23 4.61
C ALA A 83 11.88 5.93 3.14
N ILE A 84 10.94 5.31 2.41
CA ILE A 84 11.07 5.05 0.96
C ILE A 84 11.31 6.35 0.19
N ASP A 85 10.49 7.38 0.43
CA ASP A 85 10.64 8.69 -0.21
C ASP A 85 11.98 9.38 0.13
N GLY A 86 12.40 9.24 1.39
CA GLY A 86 13.64 9.83 1.92
C GLY A 86 14.90 9.23 1.30
N VAL A 87 14.90 7.95 0.92
CA VAL A 87 16.03 7.27 0.25
C VAL A 87 16.53 8.07 -0.95
N ASP A 88 15.64 8.79 -1.63
CA ASP A 88 15.98 9.58 -2.79
C ASP A 88 15.99 11.08 -2.56
N LYS A 89 14.91 11.62 -2.00
CA LYS A 89 14.82 13.08 -1.89
C LYS A 89 15.82 13.65 -0.89
N ARG A 90 16.22 12.85 0.12
CA ARG A 90 17.08 13.28 1.22
C ARG A 90 17.94 12.12 1.75
N PRO A 91 18.81 11.50 0.93
CA PRO A 91 19.56 10.29 1.30
C PRO A 91 20.46 10.52 2.52
N GLU A 92 21.09 11.69 2.63
CA GLU A 92 21.97 12.00 3.77
C GLU A 92 21.21 12.16 5.09
N ALA A 93 20.03 12.78 5.06
CA ALA A 93 19.18 12.96 6.24
C ALA A 93 18.35 11.72 6.59
N THR A 94 18.28 10.74 5.69
CA THR A 94 17.50 9.51 5.91
C THR A 94 18.32 8.52 6.74
N HIS A 95 17.73 8.02 7.82
CA HIS A 95 18.41 7.03 8.68
C HIS A 95 18.86 5.80 7.87
N PRO A 96 20.07 5.28 8.10
CA PRO A 96 20.55 4.05 7.44
C PRO A 96 19.66 2.84 7.68
N LEU A 97 18.99 2.79 8.83
CA LEU A 97 18.06 1.74 9.22
C LEU A 97 16.76 2.35 9.74
N THR A 98 15.64 1.96 9.13
CA THR A 98 14.30 2.21 9.64
C THR A 98 13.61 0.88 9.93
N GLN A 99 13.02 0.72 11.12
CA GLN A 99 12.25 -0.47 11.46
C GLN A 99 10.76 -0.15 11.46
N VAL A 100 9.92 -1.02 10.92
CA VAL A 100 8.46 -0.86 10.92
C VAL A 100 7.81 -2.20 11.24
N ASP A 101 6.72 -2.22 11.99
CA ASP A 101 5.98 -3.46 12.26
C ASP A 101 5.30 -3.96 10.96
N GLY A 102 5.71 -5.14 10.49
CA GLY A 102 5.19 -5.75 9.27
C GLY A 102 3.71 -6.11 9.34
N ASN A 103 3.21 -6.54 10.50
CA ASN A 103 1.79 -6.85 10.68
C ASN A 103 0.92 -5.61 10.55
N LEU A 104 1.40 -4.45 11.05
CA LEU A 104 0.70 -3.18 10.89
C LEU A 104 0.68 -2.74 9.43
N ILE A 105 1.77 -2.94 8.68
CA ILE A 105 1.82 -2.64 7.24
C ILE A 105 0.89 -3.55 6.44
N GLU A 106 0.90 -4.85 6.70
CA GLU A 106 0.02 -5.82 6.03
C GLU A 106 -1.46 -5.52 6.30
N ARG A 107 -1.83 -5.19 7.53
CA ARG A 107 -3.18 -4.73 7.89
C ARG A 107 -3.51 -3.35 7.33
N TRP A 108 -2.53 -2.47 7.16
CA TRP A 108 -2.73 -1.18 6.50
C TRP A 108 -3.13 -1.36 5.03
N PHE A 109 -2.48 -2.27 4.31
CA PHE A 109 -2.88 -2.59 2.94
C PHE A 109 -4.31 -3.13 2.88
N LEU A 110 -4.73 -3.93 3.87
CA LEU A 110 -6.12 -4.37 3.99
C LEU A 110 -7.09 -3.23 4.35
N LYS A 111 -6.68 -2.28 5.21
CA LYS A 111 -7.46 -1.06 5.48
C LYS A 111 -7.68 -0.27 4.20
N LEU A 112 -6.62 -0.05 3.42
CA LEU A 112 -6.64 0.64 2.14
C LEU A 112 -7.61 -0.03 1.16
N TYR A 113 -7.55 -1.36 1.05
CA TYR A 113 -8.49 -2.15 0.27
C TYR A 113 -9.95 -1.89 0.66
N CYS A 114 -10.29 -2.07 1.94
CA CYS A 114 -11.64 -1.88 2.46
C CYS A 114 -12.10 -0.42 2.29
N GLY A 115 -11.19 0.54 2.48
CA GLY A 115 -11.46 1.97 2.31
C GLY A 115 -11.83 2.31 0.86
N LEU A 116 -11.06 1.81 -0.11
CA LEU A 116 -11.31 2.01 -1.54
C LEU A 116 -12.63 1.36 -1.99
N ALA A 117 -12.90 0.14 -1.56
CA ALA A 117 -14.15 -0.56 -1.81
C ALA A 117 -15.36 0.20 -1.21
N ALA A 118 -15.29 0.59 0.05
CA ALA A 118 -16.35 1.33 0.74
C ALA A 118 -16.58 2.73 0.14
N ALA A 119 -15.53 3.36 -0.38
CA ALA A 119 -15.58 4.63 -1.09
C ALA A 119 -16.09 4.50 -2.54
N LYS A 120 -16.40 3.28 -3.03
CA LYS A 120 -16.73 2.99 -4.43
C LYS A 120 -15.67 3.48 -5.41
N SER A 121 -14.42 3.49 -4.97
CA SER A 121 -13.25 3.83 -5.78
C SER A 121 -12.55 2.59 -6.34
N SER A 122 -13.06 1.40 -6.00
CA SER A 122 -12.70 0.09 -6.52
C SER A 122 -13.97 -0.75 -6.68
N ASP A 123 -14.05 -1.59 -7.72
CA ASP A 123 -15.15 -2.52 -7.93
C ASP A 123 -14.89 -3.84 -7.19
N THR A 124 -14.86 -3.74 -5.86
CA THR A 124 -14.53 -4.85 -4.98
C THR A 124 -15.51 -4.95 -3.82
N ALA A 125 -15.85 -6.18 -3.45
CA ALA A 125 -16.65 -6.45 -2.27
C ALA A 125 -15.79 -6.44 -1.00
N ILE A 126 -16.42 -6.24 0.16
CA ILE A 126 -15.76 -6.38 1.47
C ILE A 126 -16.39 -7.58 2.20
N PRO A 127 -15.87 -8.80 2.00
CA PRO A 127 -16.31 -9.96 2.75
C PRO A 127 -16.09 -9.80 4.26
N ASP A 128 -16.98 -10.38 5.07
CA ASP A 128 -16.89 -10.36 6.55
C ASP A 128 -15.52 -10.87 7.04
N THR A 129 -14.96 -11.91 6.38
CA THR A 129 -13.62 -12.43 6.66
C THR A 129 -12.54 -11.35 6.61
N LEU A 130 -12.62 -10.39 5.68
CA LEU A 130 -11.64 -9.30 5.60
C LEU A 130 -11.79 -8.32 6.75
N LEU A 131 -13.02 -8.08 7.23
CA LEU A 131 -13.28 -7.22 8.38
C LEU A 131 -12.75 -7.86 9.67
N ARG A 132 -12.95 -9.17 9.85
CA ARG A 132 -12.37 -9.91 10.97
C ARG A 132 -10.84 -9.94 10.93
N LEU A 133 -10.25 -10.14 9.75
CA LEU A 133 -8.81 -10.02 9.56
C LEU A 133 -8.31 -8.63 9.92
N LEU A 134 -8.96 -7.57 9.44
CA LEU A 134 -8.57 -6.19 9.75
C LEU A 134 -8.63 -5.90 11.26
N THR A 135 -9.60 -6.47 11.97
CA THR A 135 -9.86 -6.21 13.39
C THR A 135 -9.09 -7.09 14.37
N GLY A 136 -8.48 -8.18 13.94
CA GLY A 136 -7.56 -8.91 14.82
C GLY A 136 -7.32 -10.37 14.47
N GLU A 137 -8.13 -10.97 13.60
CA GLU A 137 -7.96 -12.39 13.28
C GLU A 137 -6.60 -12.69 12.64
N ARG A 138 -6.18 -13.94 12.81
CA ARG A 138 -4.94 -14.45 12.22
C ARG A 138 -5.13 -14.62 10.72
N TRP A 139 -4.14 -14.16 9.95
CA TRP A 139 -4.07 -14.38 8.51
C TRP A 139 -4.02 -15.87 8.16
N PRO A 140 -4.82 -16.35 7.20
CA PRO A 140 -4.68 -17.69 6.65
C PRO A 140 -3.30 -17.91 6.01
N GLU A 141 -2.92 -19.18 5.87
CA GLU A 141 -1.64 -19.54 5.24
C GLU A 141 -1.58 -19.04 3.79
N GLY A 142 -0.43 -18.47 3.42
CA GLY A 142 -0.20 -17.92 2.07
C GLY A 142 -0.84 -16.56 1.81
N TRP A 143 -1.70 -16.05 2.69
CA TRP A 143 -2.27 -14.71 2.56
C TRP A 143 -1.29 -13.65 3.08
N GLY A 144 -1.50 -12.41 2.64
CA GLY A 144 -0.80 -11.26 3.18
C GLY A 144 0.12 -10.57 2.18
N LEU A 145 1.15 -9.91 2.70
CA LEU A 145 2.01 -9.02 1.93
C LEU A 145 3.09 -9.79 1.16
N TYR A 146 3.17 -9.55 -0.14
CA TYR A 146 4.24 -9.98 -1.01
C TYR A 146 4.90 -8.76 -1.65
N VAL A 147 6.22 -8.82 -1.81
CA VAL A 147 6.98 -7.77 -2.48
C VAL A 147 7.70 -8.39 -3.68
N PRO A 148 7.36 -7.97 -4.92
CA PRO A 148 8.04 -8.44 -6.12
C PRO A 148 9.54 -8.15 -6.10
N PHE A 149 10.32 -9.06 -6.68
CA PHE A 149 11.72 -8.78 -6.98
C PHE A 149 11.77 -7.75 -8.12
N PRO A 150 12.63 -6.72 -8.03
CA PRO A 150 12.74 -5.75 -9.10
C PRO A 150 13.31 -6.40 -10.37
N ALA A 151 12.57 -6.30 -11.47
CA ALA A 151 13.00 -6.76 -12.79
C ALA A 151 13.98 -5.78 -13.47
N ALA A 152 13.97 -4.52 -13.03
CA ALA A 152 14.80 -3.44 -13.53
C ALA A 152 15.20 -2.52 -12.37
N PRO A 153 16.23 -1.68 -12.55
CA PRO A 153 16.54 -0.64 -11.59
C PRO A 153 15.33 0.23 -11.26
N LEU A 154 15.23 0.61 -9.99
CA LEU A 154 14.08 1.33 -9.48
C LEU A 154 14.19 2.83 -9.78
N THR A 155 13.13 3.40 -10.33
CA THR A 155 12.89 4.84 -10.42
C THR A 155 11.81 5.21 -9.42
N LEU A 156 12.15 6.06 -8.44
CA LEU A 156 11.21 6.55 -7.45
C LEU A 156 10.41 7.72 -8.05
N ALA A 157 9.10 7.74 -7.82
CA ALA A 157 8.17 8.71 -8.39
C ALA A 157 7.14 9.18 -7.35
N THR A 158 6.50 10.32 -7.56
CA THR A 158 5.44 10.82 -6.65
C THR A 158 4.06 10.33 -7.07
N GLU A 159 3.87 9.02 -6.95
CA GLU A 159 2.69 8.32 -7.45
C GLU A 159 2.10 7.31 -6.46
N PHE A 160 0.82 7.03 -6.69
CA PHE A 160 0.07 5.93 -6.11
C PHE A 160 -0.71 5.24 -7.23
N TYR A 161 -0.56 3.93 -7.37
CA TYR A 161 -1.33 3.14 -8.31
C TYR A 161 -1.94 1.94 -7.59
N TYR A 162 -3.18 1.64 -7.94
CA TYR A 162 -3.97 0.55 -7.38
C TYR A 162 -4.55 -0.31 -8.50
N GLU A 163 -4.51 -1.62 -8.32
CA GLU A 163 -5.19 -2.58 -9.19
C GLU A 163 -5.81 -3.68 -8.34
N ALA A 164 -7.10 -3.93 -8.54
CA ALA A 164 -7.79 -5.06 -7.91
C ALA A 164 -7.56 -6.35 -8.71
N LEU A 165 -7.23 -7.43 -8.00
CA LEU A 165 -7.08 -8.76 -8.59
C LEU A 165 -8.35 -9.55 -8.31
N ASN A 166 -9.17 -9.72 -9.35
CA ASN A 166 -10.41 -10.48 -9.29
C ASN A 166 -10.27 -11.75 -10.14
N ALA A 167 -10.73 -12.89 -9.61
CA ALA A 167 -10.93 -14.10 -10.39
C ALA A 167 -12.06 -13.89 -11.41
N PRO A 168 -12.12 -14.68 -12.50
CA PRO A 168 -13.23 -14.65 -13.45
C PRO A 168 -14.61 -14.90 -12.79
N THR A 169 -14.62 -15.58 -11.64
CA THR A 169 -15.80 -15.83 -10.82
C THR A 169 -16.25 -14.62 -9.97
N GLY A 170 -15.50 -13.51 -10.02
CA GLY A 170 -15.70 -12.33 -9.16
C GLY A 170 -15.07 -12.46 -7.76
N GLU A 171 -14.40 -13.57 -7.45
CA GLU A 171 -13.71 -13.76 -6.17
C GLU A 171 -12.46 -12.87 -6.10
N ILE A 172 -12.31 -12.10 -5.02
CA ILE A 172 -11.15 -11.25 -4.80
C ILE A 172 -9.94 -12.13 -4.48
N LYS A 173 -8.86 -11.98 -5.24
CA LYS A 173 -7.57 -12.65 -5.02
C LYS A 173 -6.54 -11.76 -4.36
N GLY A 174 -6.72 -10.44 -4.42
CA GLY A 174 -5.79 -9.50 -3.79
C GLY A 174 -5.79 -8.14 -4.46
N ILE A 175 -4.72 -7.39 -4.23
CA ILE A 175 -4.45 -6.12 -4.91
C ILE A 175 -2.97 -6.00 -5.25
N LYS A 176 -2.69 -5.32 -6.36
CA LYS A 176 -1.37 -4.78 -6.68
C LYS A 176 -1.37 -3.29 -6.37
N LEU A 177 -0.27 -2.85 -5.79
CA LEU A 177 -0.06 -1.48 -5.40
C LEU A 177 1.33 -1.05 -5.82
N ARG A 178 1.41 0.17 -6.32
CA ARG A 178 2.69 0.82 -6.58
C ARG A 178 2.65 2.17 -5.90
N VAL A 179 3.55 2.37 -4.95
CA VAL A 179 3.62 3.57 -4.13
C VAL A 179 5.06 4.03 -4.10
N ALA A 180 5.27 5.27 -4.51
CA ALA A 180 6.60 5.82 -4.67
C ALA A 180 7.53 4.96 -5.56
N GLY A 181 7.02 4.38 -6.65
CA GLY A 181 7.76 3.45 -7.52
C GLY A 181 7.93 2.03 -6.98
N VAL A 182 7.73 1.79 -5.67
CA VAL A 182 7.88 0.45 -5.08
C VAL A 182 6.59 -0.37 -5.26
N HIS A 183 6.73 -1.62 -5.72
CA HIS A 183 5.62 -2.53 -5.96
C HIS A 183 5.33 -3.38 -4.70
N PHE A 184 4.04 -3.56 -4.41
CA PHE A 184 3.52 -4.40 -3.33
C PHE A 184 2.31 -5.17 -3.82
N ASN A 185 2.18 -6.41 -3.37
CA ASN A 185 1.01 -7.24 -3.60
C ASN A 185 0.42 -7.61 -2.24
N LEU A 186 -0.88 -7.42 -2.04
CA LEU A 186 -1.60 -8.01 -0.91
C LEU A 186 -2.47 -9.13 -1.45
N LEU A 187 -2.14 -10.38 -1.12
CA LEU A 187 -2.92 -11.54 -1.55
C LEU A 187 -3.95 -11.92 -0.48
N LEU A 188 -5.18 -12.11 -0.93
CA LEU A 188 -6.36 -12.50 -0.14
C LEU A 188 -6.80 -13.92 -0.52
N GLY A 189 -5.81 -14.77 -0.78
CA GLY A 189 -5.94 -16.15 -1.24
C GLY A 189 -4.57 -16.82 -1.24
N ARG A 190 -4.52 -18.15 -1.15
CA ARG A 190 -3.27 -18.89 -1.31
C ARG A 190 -2.97 -18.99 -2.82
N PRO A 191 -1.87 -18.40 -3.32
CA PRO A 191 -1.50 -18.56 -4.72
C PRO A 191 -0.94 -19.96 -4.99
N ASP A 192 -1.21 -20.52 -6.18
CA ASP A 192 -0.64 -21.80 -6.61
C ASP A 192 0.89 -21.70 -6.79
N ASN A 193 1.36 -20.55 -7.28
CA ASN A 193 2.78 -20.21 -7.40
C ASN A 193 3.09 -18.94 -6.59
N PRO A 194 3.39 -19.04 -5.27
CA PRO A 194 3.68 -17.89 -4.44
C PRO A 194 4.86 -17.04 -4.92
N THR A 195 5.88 -17.67 -5.53
CA THR A 195 7.08 -16.97 -5.99
C THR A 195 6.83 -16.02 -7.14
N ALA A 196 5.80 -16.27 -7.97
CA ALA A 196 5.40 -15.35 -9.03
C ALA A 196 4.90 -13.99 -8.48
N TRP A 197 4.46 -13.96 -7.22
CA TRP A 197 3.96 -12.75 -6.56
C TRP A 197 5.04 -11.99 -5.79
N GLY A 198 6.24 -12.56 -5.69
CA GLY A 198 7.37 -12.01 -4.96
C GLY A 198 7.66 -12.72 -3.64
N LEU A 199 8.38 -12.02 -2.75
CA LEU A 199 8.75 -12.53 -1.45
C LEU A 199 7.63 -12.28 -0.44
N HIS A 200 7.05 -13.34 0.12
CA HIS A 200 6.04 -13.26 1.19
C HIS A 200 6.65 -12.76 2.49
N ARG A 201 6.10 -11.67 3.05
CA ARG A 201 6.54 -11.05 4.31
C ARG A 201 8.06 -10.93 4.41
N PRO A 202 8.68 -10.15 3.51
CA PRO A 202 10.14 -10.04 3.45
C PRO A 202 10.67 -9.40 4.75
N ARG A 203 11.89 -9.74 5.15
CA ARG A 203 12.61 -9.09 6.25
C ARG A 203 12.61 -7.56 6.11
N GLY A 204 12.69 -7.08 4.88
CA GLY A 204 12.73 -5.66 4.60
C GLY A 204 12.99 -5.34 3.13
N LEU A 205 13.15 -4.04 2.90
CA LEU A 205 13.57 -3.45 1.63
C LEU A 205 14.97 -2.85 1.81
N ILE A 206 15.89 -3.17 0.89
CA ILE A 206 17.24 -2.62 0.88
C ILE A 206 17.39 -1.80 -0.39
N PHE A 207 17.76 -0.53 -0.25
CA PHE A 207 18.01 0.37 -1.36
C PHE A 207 19.51 0.65 -1.44
N ASN A 208 20.11 0.31 -2.58
CA ASN A 208 21.51 0.55 -2.87
C ASN A 208 21.63 1.46 -4.10
N ASN A 209 22.31 2.59 -3.95
CA ASN A 209 22.58 3.55 -5.03
C ASN A 209 24.08 3.75 -5.30
N GLY A 210 24.93 2.81 -4.86
CA GLY A 210 26.40 2.86 -4.99
C GLY A 210 27.09 3.65 -3.89
N SER A 211 26.54 4.81 -3.50
CA SER A 211 27.14 5.67 -2.46
C SER A 211 26.58 5.43 -1.06
N TYR A 212 25.34 4.95 -0.97
CA TYR A 212 24.64 4.73 0.28
C TYR A 212 23.82 3.44 0.21
N GLU A 213 23.73 2.77 1.35
CA GLU A 213 22.76 1.71 1.58
C GLU A 213 21.75 2.19 2.62
N LYS A 214 20.46 2.06 2.30
CA LYS A 214 19.35 2.34 3.22
C LYS A 214 18.50 1.09 3.38
N ARG A 215 18.23 0.73 4.64
CA ARG A 215 17.46 -0.46 5.00
C ARG A 215 16.16 -0.08 5.68
N ILE A 216 15.07 -0.69 5.23
CA ILE A 216 13.78 -0.64 5.89
C ILE A 216 13.43 -2.07 6.31
N GLU A 217 13.56 -2.38 7.60
CA GLU A 217 13.26 -3.70 8.14
C GLU A 217 11.79 -3.75 8.56
N LEU A 218 11.06 -4.76 8.06
CA LEU A 218 9.71 -5.11 8.45
C LEU A 218 9.79 -6.18 9.54
N LEU A 219 9.35 -5.82 10.74
CA LEU A 219 9.39 -6.70 11.91
C LEU A 219 8.20 -7.65 11.87
N TRP A 220 8.48 -8.95 11.76
CA TRP A 220 7.49 -10.01 11.76
C TRP A 220 7.65 -10.89 13.00
N PRO A 221 6.58 -11.53 13.50
CA PRO A 221 6.67 -12.49 14.61
C PRO A 221 7.53 -13.71 14.27
N VAL A 222 7.53 -14.12 12.99
CA VAL A 222 8.39 -15.18 12.45
C VAL A 222 9.42 -14.51 11.56
N VAL A 223 10.69 -14.68 11.87
CA VAL A 223 11.79 -14.05 11.14
C VAL A 223 11.90 -14.66 9.75
N ASN A 224 11.62 -13.86 8.73
CA ASN A 224 12.11 -14.08 7.38
C ASN A 224 13.48 -13.39 7.30
N ASP A 225 14.51 -14.06 6.81
CA ASP A 225 15.87 -13.52 6.70
C ASP A 225 16.14 -12.85 5.34
N ARG A 226 15.24 -13.06 4.37
CA ARG A 226 15.37 -12.54 3.01
C ARG A 226 14.77 -11.13 2.91
N ALA A 227 15.49 -10.23 2.25
CA ALA A 227 15.04 -8.89 1.92
C ALA A 227 14.90 -8.72 0.39
N VAL A 228 14.09 -7.76 -0.03
CA VAL A 228 14.04 -7.32 -1.43
C VAL A 228 15.06 -6.21 -1.62
N ILE A 229 15.94 -6.37 -2.60
CA ILE A 229 17.05 -5.46 -2.86
C ILE A 229 16.78 -4.68 -4.14
N TYR A 230 16.73 -3.36 -4.03
CA TYR A 230 16.59 -2.43 -5.15
C TYR A 230 17.94 -1.78 -5.46
N THR A 231 18.40 -1.99 -6.69
CA THR A 231 19.45 -1.17 -7.29
C THR A 231 18.82 0.03 -7.95
N ARG A 232 19.35 1.22 -7.70
CA ARG A 232 18.75 2.47 -8.16
C ARG A 232 19.47 3.08 -9.36
N THR A 233 18.73 3.52 -10.37
CA THR A 233 19.25 4.33 -11.50
C THR A 233 18.57 5.70 -11.53
N GLY A 234 19.13 6.65 -10.80
CA GLY A 234 18.75 8.07 -10.91
C GLY A 234 17.38 8.47 -10.33
N GLN A 235 17.03 9.73 -10.59
CA GLN A 235 15.69 10.30 -10.44
C GLN A 235 15.12 10.42 -11.85
N SER A 236 13.86 10.04 -12.07
CA SER A 236 13.17 10.45 -13.29
C SER A 236 12.08 11.45 -12.95
N SER A 237 12.03 12.52 -13.73
CA SER A 237 10.86 13.39 -13.84
C SER A 237 9.78 12.80 -14.74
N ASP A 238 10.06 11.67 -15.40
CA ASP A 238 9.14 10.96 -16.28
C ASP A 238 8.00 10.37 -15.46
N ARG A 239 6.79 10.74 -15.86
CA ARG A 239 5.54 10.47 -15.15
C ARG A 239 4.82 9.39 -15.92
N PRO A 240 4.25 8.36 -15.28
CA PRO A 240 3.30 7.50 -15.99
C PRO A 240 2.19 8.35 -16.63
N PRO A 241 1.75 8.05 -17.86
CA PRO A 241 2.08 6.88 -18.68
C PRO A 241 3.26 7.07 -19.67
N GLN A 242 4.12 8.09 -19.51
CA GLN A 242 5.15 8.45 -20.50
C GLN A 242 6.33 7.46 -20.62
N TRP A 243 6.37 6.41 -19.79
CA TRP A 243 7.30 5.27 -19.90
C TRP A 243 6.59 4.07 -20.56
N SER A 244 7.06 3.65 -21.74
CA SER A 244 6.77 2.33 -22.36
C SER A 244 7.33 1.17 -21.51
N GLY A 245 6.49 0.58 -20.65
CA GLY A 245 6.88 -0.53 -19.75
C GLY A 245 6.37 -0.41 -18.32
N TRP A 246 5.57 0.61 -17.97
CA TRP A 246 4.92 0.69 -16.64
C TRP A 246 4.01 -0.51 -16.32
N ARG A 247 3.53 -1.23 -17.34
CA ARG A 247 2.80 -2.51 -17.20
C ARG A 247 3.71 -3.73 -17.17
N GLU A 248 4.91 -3.66 -17.76
CA GLU A 248 5.80 -4.81 -17.96
C GLU A 248 6.49 -5.26 -16.66
N THR A 249 6.39 -4.47 -15.59
CA THR A 249 6.84 -4.84 -14.24
C THR A 249 5.72 -5.39 -13.34
N CYS A 250 4.53 -5.65 -13.93
CA CYS A 250 3.35 -6.14 -13.22
C CYS A 250 2.82 -7.50 -13.75
N ALA A 251 3.53 -8.17 -14.67
CA ALA A 251 3.18 -9.52 -15.13
C ALA A 251 3.86 -10.59 -14.27
#